data_AF-A0A848FEE9-F1
#
_entry.id   AF-A0A848FEE9-F1
#
_cell.length_a   1.000
_cell.length_b   1.000
_cell.length_c   1.000
_cell.angle_alpha   90.00
_cell.angle_beta   90.00
_cell.angle_gamma   90.00
#
_symmetry.space_group_name_H-M   'P 1'
#
loop_
_entity.id
_entity.type
_entity.pdbx_description
1 polymer ?
#
loop_
_entity_poly.entity_id
_entity_poly.type
_entity_poly.pdbx_seq_one_letter_code
_entity_poly.pdbx_strand_id
1 'polypeptide(L)'
;MDADLPPSRPRSRLAGLALVLVLACGPSLAAGEATHRHTLAASSAQAPPRSATARHALIDAPLAADLLGWASRLSGLPSPAGEPPPALVPLPPAQLQATVCPRHPQDCASLVAVYDTDRRRVLYRDTLDMRDPTDQSFIVHELVHHLQFLQRGDALFASCPSTLAGEAQAYRAQNLYQAHFRQWQRMGEVLRFMHCDGSPGGEPVARLFGPPGAR
;
A
#
# COMPACT_ATOMS: atom_id res chain seq x y z
N MET A 1 -14.00 54.68 7.65
CA MET A 1 -13.44 53.85 6.55
C MET A 1 -13.01 52.56 7.21
N ASP A 2 -14.00 51.70 7.47
CA ASP A 2 -13.82 50.40 8.12
C ASP A 2 -13.71 49.35 7.03
N ALA A 3 -12.60 48.61 7.03
CA ALA A 3 -12.32 47.55 6.08
C ALA A 3 -12.82 46.21 6.67
N ASP A 4 -13.79 45.63 5.98
CA ASP A 4 -14.42 44.35 6.29
C ASP A 4 -13.50 43.19 5.84
N LEU A 5 -13.11 42.32 6.78
CA LEU A 5 -12.31 41.12 6.54
C LEU A 5 -13.26 39.90 6.48
N PRO A 6 -13.18 39.03 5.45
CA PRO A 6 -14.07 37.89 5.37
C PRO A 6 -13.68 36.77 6.35
N PRO A 7 -14.66 35.99 6.86
CA PRO A 7 -14.42 34.95 7.85
C PRO A 7 -13.73 33.72 7.26
N SER A 8 -12.83 33.16 8.07
CA SER A 8 -12.07 31.93 7.85
C SER A 8 -12.99 30.70 7.80
N ARG A 9 -12.89 29.92 6.71
CA ARG A 9 -13.62 28.65 6.56
C ARG A 9 -13.00 27.55 7.45
N PRO A 10 -13.82 26.68 8.07
CA PRO A 10 -13.32 25.59 8.90
C PRO A 10 -12.70 24.46 8.07
N ARG A 11 -11.56 23.94 8.53
CA ARG A 11 -10.87 22.76 7.99
C ARG A 11 -11.76 21.52 8.17
N SER A 12 -12.39 21.07 7.09
CA SER A 12 -13.07 19.78 7.06
C SER A 12 -12.04 18.66 7.07
N ARG A 13 -12.04 17.86 8.13
CA ARG A 13 -11.33 16.58 8.20
C ARG A 13 -12.06 15.60 7.29
N LEU A 14 -11.56 15.41 6.07
CA LEU A 14 -12.04 14.33 5.21
C LEU A 14 -11.25 13.07 5.55
N ALA A 15 -11.98 12.11 6.14
CA ALA A 15 -11.52 10.78 6.42
C ALA A 15 -11.12 10.07 5.12
N GLY A 16 -9.93 9.47 5.10
CA GLY A 16 -9.50 8.57 4.02
C GLY A 16 -10.51 7.42 3.87
N LEU A 17 -11.08 7.32 2.67
CA LEU A 17 -11.84 6.14 2.25
C LEU A 17 -10.84 5.02 1.93
N ALA A 18 -10.62 4.10 2.87
CA ALA A 18 -10.21 2.76 2.53
C ALA A 18 -11.47 1.98 2.13
N LEU A 19 -11.60 1.63 0.85
CA LEU A 19 -12.68 0.78 0.34
C LEU A 19 -12.20 -0.67 0.40
N VAL A 20 -12.80 -1.47 1.28
CA VAL A 20 -12.61 -2.94 1.29
C VAL A 20 -13.94 -3.64 1.49
N LEU A 21 -14.12 -4.74 0.74
CA LEU A 21 -15.32 -5.55 0.69
C LEU A 21 -15.25 -6.72 1.68
N VAL A 22 -16.33 -6.92 2.44
CA VAL A 22 -16.54 -8.00 3.42
C VAL A 22 -17.05 -9.26 2.73
N LEU A 23 -16.42 -10.41 2.99
CA LEU A 23 -17.08 -11.72 2.84
C LEU A 23 -17.37 -12.31 4.23
N ALA A 24 -18.65 -12.45 4.54
CA ALA A 24 -19.14 -13.09 5.75
C ALA A 24 -19.55 -14.55 5.46
N CYS A 25 -18.99 -15.49 6.22
CA CYS A 25 -19.59 -16.80 6.47
C CYS A 25 -19.30 -17.19 7.93
N GLY A 26 -20.32 -17.16 8.78
CA GLY A 26 -20.33 -17.90 10.05
C GLY A 26 -21.16 -19.19 9.90
N PRO A 27 -21.61 -19.81 11.00
CA PRO A 27 -20.90 -20.10 12.25
C PRO A 27 -21.01 -21.61 12.59
N SER A 28 -20.28 -22.11 13.60
CA SER A 28 -20.81 -23.24 14.38
C SER A 28 -20.24 -23.29 15.81
N LEU A 29 -21.18 -23.32 16.76
CA LEU A 29 -21.01 -23.50 18.19
C LEU A 29 -20.64 -24.95 18.54
N ALA A 30 -19.85 -25.15 19.60
CA ALA A 30 -20.11 -26.21 20.58
C ALA A 30 -19.33 -25.96 21.88
N ALA A 31 -20.06 -26.07 23.00
CA ALA A 31 -19.62 -25.98 24.38
C ALA A 31 -18.98 -27.30 24.86
N GLY A 32 -18.18 -27.22 25.93
CA GLY A 32 -17.71 -28.40 26.67
C GLY A 32 -17.01 -28.01 27.99
N GLU A 33 -17.63 -28.40 29.10
CA GLU A 33 -17.25 -28.16 30.50
C GLU A 33 -16.05 -28.99 31.01
N ALA A 34 -15.39 -28.41 32.02
CA ALA A 34 -14.76 -29.03 33.20
C ALA A 34 -13.59 -30.03 33.03
N THR A 35 -12.42 -29.69 33.58
CA THR A 35 -11.92 -30.23 34.88
C THR A 35 -10.56 -29.66 35.27
N HIS A 36 -10.42 -29.31 36.56
CA HIS A 36 -9.18 -28.91 37.22
C HIS A 36 -8.12 -30.02 37.18
N ARG A 37 -6.92 -29.70 36.67
CA ARG A 37 -5.67 -30.40 37.01
C ARG A 37 -4.56 -29.39 37.24
N HIS A 38 -4.13 -29.28 38.49
CA HIS A 38 -2.89 -28.60 38.86
C HIS A 38 -1.72 -29.35 38.24
N THR A 39 -1.06 -28.73 37.26
CA THR A 39 0.21 -29.20 36.72
C THR A 39 1.22 -28.06 36.86
N LEU A 40 2.25 -28.28 37.67
CA LEU A 40 3.41 -27.41 37.79
C LEU A 40 4.13 -27.37 36.44
N ALA A 41 3.95 -26.30 35.67
CA ALA A 41 4.70 -26.06 34.45
C ALA A 41 5.84 -25.09 34.75
N ALA A 42 7.06 -25.59 34.61
CA ALA A 42 8.28 -24.82 34.65
C ALA A 42 8.17 -23.60 33.72
N SER A 43 8.44 -22.42 34.30
CA SER A 43 8.54 -21.17 33.57
C SER A 43 9.77 -21.24 32.65
N SER A 44 9.56 -21.76 31.45
CA SER A 44 10.50 -21.60 30.35
C SER A 44 10.29 -20.17 29.87
N ALA A 45 11.18 -19.26 30.27
CA ALA A 45 11.26 -17.95 29.66
C ALA A 45 11.50 -18.14 28.16
N GLN A 46 10.44 -18.08 27.36
CA GLN A 46 10.55 -17.94 25.92
C GLN A 46 11.31 -16.63 25.67
N ALA A 47 12.57 -16.74 25.26
CA ALA A 47 13.24 -15.63 24.62
C ALA A 47 12.38 -15.18 23.42
N PRO A 48 12.15 -13.87 23.23
CA PRO A 48 11.38 -13.40 22.08
C PRO A 48 12.10 -13.85 20.80
N PRO A 49 11.38 -14.35 19.77
CA PRO A 49 12.01 -14.65 18.49
C PRO A 49 12.58 -13.35 17.89
N ARG A 50 13.89 -13.16 18.01
CA ARG A 50 14.59 -11.97 17.52
C ARG A 50 14.96 -12.13 16.04
N SER A 51 14.36 -11.29 15.21
CA SER A 51 15.06 -10.41 14.25
C SER A 51 15.83 -11.00 13.06
N ALA A 52 15.75 -12.30 12.75
CA ALA A 52 16.38 -12.80 11.52
C ALA A 52 15.65 -12.34 10.25
N THR A 53 14.31 -12.33 10.26
CA THR A 53 13.44 -11.87 9.16
C THR A 53 13.52 -10.36 8.92
N ALA A 54 13.57 -9.55 9.98
CA ALA A 54 13.59 -8.09 9.87
C ALA A 54 14.78 -7.55 9.07
N ARG A 55 15.93 -8.25 9.06
CA ARG A 55 17.14 -7.78 8.34
C ARG A 55 16.98 -7.77 6.82
N HIS A 56 16.20 -8.71 6.26
CA HIS A 56 15.95 -8.74 4.83
C HIS A 56 14.83 -7.79 4.41
N ALA A 57 14.00 -7.33 5.35
CA ALA A 57 13.02 -6.29 5.08
C ALA A 57 13.63 -4.89 5.06
N LEU A 58 14.77 -4.65 5.71
CA LEU A 58 15.39 -3.34 5.76
C LEU A 58 15.84 -2.86 4.37
N ILE A 59 15.41 -1.67 4.01
CA ILE A 59 15.80 -0.99 2.78
C ILE A 59 16.79 0.12 3.15
N ASP A 60 18.04 -0.02 2.72
CA ASP A 60 19.06 1.00 2.92
C ASP A 60 18.96 2.13 1.88
N ALA A 61 19.74 3.20 2.07
CA ALA A 61 19.66 4.36 1.19
C ALA A 61 20.01 4.06 -0.29
N PRO A 62 21.05 3.25 -0.61
CA PRO A 62 21.32 2.83 -1.98
C PRO A 62 20.16 2.09 -2.63
N LEU A 63 19.57 1.10 -1.93
CA LEU A 63 18.44 0.34 -2.47
C LEU A 63 17.21 1.24 -2.63
N ALA A 64 16.91 2.10 -1.65
CA ALA A 64 15.80 3.05 -1.75
C ALA A 64 15.93 3.97 -2.98
N ALA A 65 17.14 4.49 -3.25
CA ALA A 65 17.41 5.33 -4.40
C ALA A 65 17.29 4.56 -5.73
N ASP A 66 17.77 3.32 -5.79
CA ASP A 66 17.63 2.48 -6.99
C ASP A 66 16.15 2.17 -7.29
N LEU A 67 15.38 1.76 -6.26
CA LEU A 67 13.95 1.47 -6.40
C LEU A 67 13.14 2.72 -6.80
N LEU A 68 13.49 3.91 -6.27
CA LEU A 68 12.88 5.17 -6.71
C LEU A 68 13.23 5.49 -8.17
N GLY A 69 14.47 5.23 -8.58
CA GLY A 69 14.90 5.33 -9.97
C GLY A 69 14.10 4.40 -10.88
N TRP A 70 13.84 3.16 -10.47
CA TRP A 70 12.95 2.23 -11.17
C TRP A 70 11.52 2.75 -11.25
N ALA A 71 10.94 3.18 -10.13
CA ALA A 71 9.58 3.73 -10.09
C ALA A 71 9.44 4.91 -11.04
N SER A 72 10.39 5.84 -11.05
CA SER A 72 10.41 7.00 -11.95
C SER A 72 10.48 6.57 -13.42
N ARG A 73 11.46 5.73 -13.80
CA ARG A 73 11.63 5.27 -15.18
C ARG A 73 10.41 4.50 -15.71
N LEU A 74 9.83 3.61 -14.91
CA LEU A 74 8.76 2.72 -15.36
C LEU A 74 7.37 3.38 -15.37
N SER A 75 7.14 4.33 -14.47
CA SER A 75 5.89 5.11 -14.43
C SER A 75 5.89 6.30 -15.39
N GLY A 76 7.08 6.79 -15.78
CA GLY A 76 7.26 8.03 -16.55
C GLY A 76 7.11 9.30 -15.71
N LEU A 77 7.05 9.18 -14.39
CA LEU A 77 6.90 10.31 -13.48
C LEU A 77 8.29 10.86 -13.09
N PRO A 78 8.49 12.19 -13.12
CA PRO A 78 9.76 12.78 -12.71
C PRO A 78 9.97 12.61 -11.21
N SER A 79 11.20 12.27 -10.82
CA SER A 79 11.68 12.43 -9.44
C SER A 79 12.32 13.82 -9.33
N PRO A 80 11.75 14.77 -8.57
CA PRO A 80 12.31 16.12 -8.46
C PRO A 80 13.75 16.10 -7.96
N ALA A 81 14.61 16.93 -8.56
CA ALA A 81 16.01 17.02 -8.15
C ALA A 81 16.11 17.46 -6.68
N GLY A 82 16.90 16.74 -5.89
CA GLY A 82 17.09 17.02 -4.47
C GLY A 82 15.97 16.52 -3.55
N GLU A 83 14.90 15.92 -4.08
CA GLU A 83 13.90 15.26 -3.26
C GLU A 83 14.45 13.91 -2.77
N PRO A 84 14.60 13.69 -1.45
CA PRO A 84 15.03 12.41 -0.94
C PRO A 84 13.91 11.36 -1.12
N PRO A 85 14.24 10.05 -1.21
CA PRO A 85 13.23 9.01 -1.13
C PRO A 85 12.38 9.15 0.15
N PRO A 86 11.09 8.77 0.12
CA PRO A 86 10.26 8.78 1.31
C PRO A 86 10.85 7.82 2.35
N ALA A 87 10.56 8.07 3.63
CA ALA A 87 10.94 7.12 4.67
C ALA A 87 10.29 5.75 4.40
N LEU A 88 11.08 4.68 4.45
CA LEU A 88 10.64 3.30 4.23
C LEU A 88 10.61 2.60 5.59
N VAL A 89 9.42 2.29 6.09
CA VAL A 89 9.21 1.79 7.46
C VAL A 89 8.65 0.36 7.44
N PRO A 90 9.46 -0.65 7.80
CA PRO A 90 8.96 -2.01 7.98
C PRO A 90 8.13 -2.09 9.26
N LEU A 91 6.97 -2.74 9.19
CA LEU A 91 6.07 -2.99 10.31
C LEU A 91 5.62 -4.46 10.33
N PRO A 92 5.41 -5.07 11.51
CA PRO A 92 4.70 -6.33 11.62
C PRO A 92 3.34 -6.27 10.93
N PRO A 93 2.87 -7.33 10.26
CA PRO A 93 1.60 -7.31 9.50
C PRO A 93 0.40 -6.81 10.32
N ALA A 94 0.27 -7.24 11.58
CA ALA A 94 -0.80 -6.80 12.47
C ALA A 94 -0.73 -5.29 12.78
N GLN A 95 0.48 -4.74 12.93
CA GLN A 95 0.68 -3.31 13.16
C GLN A 95 0.39 -2.50 11.89
N LEU A 96 0.79 -3.00 10.71
CA LEU A 96 0.45 -2.39 9.43
C LEU A 96 -1.08 -2.31 9.25
N GLN A 97 -1.79 -3.41 9.46
CA GLN A 97 -3.25 -3.49 9.38
C GLN A 97 -3.94 -2.52 10.35
N ALA A 98 -3.52 -2.52 11.62
CA ALA A 98 -4.08 -1.62 12.62
C ALA A 98 -3.79 -0.14 12.33
N THR A 99 -2.66 0.16 11.66
CA THR A 99 -2.29 1.52 11.29
C THR A 99 -3.14 2.04 10.11
N VAL A 100 -3.38 1.19 9.12
CA VAL A 100 -4.04 1.58 7.86
C VAL A 100 -5.56 1.45 7.94
N CYS A 101 -6.06 0.37 8.56
CA CYS A 101 -7.47 0.09 8.77
C CYS A 101 -7.83 0.06 10.27
N PRO A 102 -7.71 1.17 11.03
CA PRO A 102 -7.85 1.14 12.49
C PRO A 102 -9.24 0.72 12.99
N ARG A 103 -10.30 0.96 12.20
CA ARG A 103 -11.67 0.58 12.54
C ARG A 103 -11.98 -0.88 12.22
N HIS A 104 -11.41 -1.40 11.13
CA HIS A 104 -11.65 -2.76 10.64
C HIS A 104 -10.33 -3.37 10.12
N PRO A 105 -9.39 -3.80 10.99
CA PRO A 105 -8.07 -4.26 10.55
C PRO A 105 -8.09 -5.41 9.53
N GLN A 106 -9.15 -6.23 9.58
CA GLN A 106 -9.38 -7.36 8.67
C GLN A 106 -9.50 -6.94 7.21
N ASP A 107 -9.97 -5.71 6.96
CA ASP A 107 -10.09 -5.13 5.63
C ASP A 107 -8.70 -4.98 4.98
N CYS A 108 -7.67 -4.73 5.79
CA CYS A 108 -6.29 -4.62 5.32
C CYS A 108 -5.53 -5.96 5.39
N ALA A 109 -6.19 -7.11 5.55
CA ALA A 109 -5.51 -8.39 5.79
C ALA A 109 -4.52 -8.79 4.68
N SER A 110 -4.79 -8.42 3.43
CA SER A 110 -3.91 -8.67 2.26
C SER A 110 -2.93 -7.53 1.97
N LEU A 111 -2.96 -6.43 2.73
CA LEU A 111 -2.13 -5.24 2.46
C LEU A 111 -0.64 -5.53 2.68
N VAL A 112 0.16 -5.47 1.63
CA VAL A 112 1.61 -5.75 1.67
C VAL A 112 2.43 -4.50 1.99
N ALA A 113 2.09 -3.39 1.33
CA ALA A 113 2.68 -2.09 1.53
C ALA A 113 1.63 -1.00 1.28
N VAL A 114 1.92 0.23 1.70
CA VAL A 114 1.09 1.40 1.42
C VAL A 114 1.94 2.68 1.50
N TYR A 115 1.66 3.62 0.61
CA TYR A 115 2.10 5.01 0.72
C TYR A 115 1.14 5.80 1.62
N ASP A 116 1.63 6.19 2.80
CA ASP A 116 0.97 7.07 3.76
C ASP A 116 1.15 8.53 3.30
N THR A 117 0.11 9.09 2.70
CA THR A 117 0.12 10.46 2.14
C THR A 117 0.20 11.54 3.22
N ASP A 118 -0.40 11.30 4.39
CA ASP A 118 -0.41 12.25 5.50
C ASP A 118 1.00 12.50 6.04
N ARG A 119 1.81 11.43 6.11
CA ARG A 119 3.18 11.47 6.63
C ARG A 119 4.26 11.32 5.55
N ARG A 120 3.85 11.22 4.28
CA ARG A 120 4.70 11.06 3.10
C ARG A 120 5.77 9.96 3.25
N ARG A 121 5.35 8.76 3.63
CA ARG A 121 6.22 7.61 3.90
C ARG A 121 5.62 6.31 3.36
N VAL A 122 6.46 5.31 3.14
CA VAL A 122 6.01 3.96 2.78
C VAL A 122 6.02 3.08 4.02
N LEU A 123 4.89 2.45 4.31
CA LEU A 123 4.78 1.41 5.33
C LEU A 123 4.69 0.06 4.62
N TYR A 124 5.44 -0.94 5.06
CA TYR A 124 5.41 -2.27 4.44
C TYR A 124 5.61 -3.37 5.48
N ARG A 125 5.22 -4.60 5.12
CA ARG A 125 5.39 -5.76 6.01
C ARG A 125 6.88 -6.03 6.24
N ASP A 126 7.25 -6.22 7.50
CA ASP A 126 8.60 -6.63 7.91
C ASP A 126 8.96 -8.08 7.52
N THR A 127 8.03 -8.79 6.89
CA THR A 127 8.22 -10.15 6.36
C THR A 127 8.73 -10.17 4.93
N LEU A 128 8.80 -9.03 4.24
CA LEU A 128 9.34 -8.97 2.87
C LEU A 128 10.84 -9.24 2.85
N ASP A 129 11.31 -9.93 1.80
CA ASP A 129 12.72 -10.16 1.49
C ASP A 129 13.16 -9.22 0.38
N MET A 130 13.88 -8.15 0.72
CA MET A 130 14.40 -7.17 -0.23
C MET A 130 15.52 -7.70 -1.13
N ARG A 131 15.81 -9.00 -1.12
CA ARG A 131 16.63 -9.67 -2.15
C ARG A 131 15.78 -10.30 -3.25
N ASP A 132 14.47 -10.47 -3.01
CA ASP A 132 13.51 -10.97 -4.01
C ASP A 132 12.95 -9.78 -4.82
N PRO A 133 13.14 -9.76 -6.15
CA PRO A 133 12.55 -8.75 -7.02
C PRO A 133 11.03 -8.67 -6.94
N THR A 134 10.35 -9.77 -6.59
CA THR A 134 8.91 -9.79 -6.36
C THR A 134 8.53 -8.91 -5.18
N ASP A 135 9.25 -9.02 -4.07
CA ASP A 135 9.01 -8.25 -2.86
C ASP A 135 9.41 -6.78 -3.03
N GLN A 136 10.53 -6.53 -3.71
CA GLN A 136 10.95 -5.18 -4.13
C GLN A 136 9.88 -4.51 -5.01
N SER A 137 9.15 -5.28 -5.82
CA SER A 137 8.12 -4.73 -6.72
C SER A 137 6.98 -4.03 -5.96
N PHE A 138 6.63 -4.47 -4.74
CA PHE A 138 5.65 -3.78 -3.90
C PHE A 138 6.17 -2.41 -3.48
N ILE A 139 7.46 -2.28 -3.19
CA ILE A 139 8.06 -0.98 -2.86
C ILE A 139 8.07 -0.07 -4.09
N VAL A 140 8.39 -0.60 -5.27
CA VAL A 140 8.31 0.17 -6.54
C VAL A 140 6.90 0.70 -6.75
N HIS A 141 5.87 -0.10 -6.47
CA HIS A 141 4.47 0.32 -6.53
C HIS A 141 4.21 1.54 -5.61
N GLU A 142 4.57 1.46 -4.33
CA GLU A 142 4.34 2.57 -3.39
C GLU A 142 5.17 3.82 -3.74
N LEU A 143 6.37 3.64 -4.29
CA LEU A 143 7.17 4.76 -4.77
C LEU A 143 6.55 5.45 -5.99
N VAL A 144 5.77 4.75 -6.82
CA VAL A 144 4.95 5.41 -7.84
C VAL A 144 3.90 6.30 -7.19
N HIS A 145 3.20 5.84 -6.15
CA HIS A 145 2.25 6.70 -5.42
C HIS A 145 2.92 7.93 -4.80
N HIS A 146 4.13 7.77 -4.26
CA HIS A 146 4.93 8.91 -3.82
C HIS A 146 5.15 9.93 -4.96
N LEU A 147 5.64 9.49 -6.12
CA LEU A 147 5.87 10.36 -7.27
C LEU A 147 4.58 10.99 -7.82
N GLN A 148 3.46 10.27 -7.77
CA GLN A 148 2.15 10.79 -8.15
C GLN A 148 1.70 11.90 -7.18
N PHE A 149 1.89 11.69 -5.88
CA PHE A 149 1.55 12.66 -4.85
C PHE A 149 2.39 13.93 -4.95
N LEU A 150 3.70 13.82 -5.25
CA LEU A 150 4.55 15.00 -5.49
C LEU A 150 4.02 15.91 -6.62
N GLN A 151 3.37 15.33 -7.63
CA GLN A 151 2.87 16.08 -8.77
C GLN A 151 1.44 16.60 -8.58
N ARG A 152 0.59 15.81 -7.93
CA ARG A 152 -0.86 16.05 -7.88
C ARG A 152 -1.39 16.39 -6.49
N GLY A 153 -0.63 16.10 -5.45
CA GLY A 153 -1.08 16.16 -4.06
C GLY A 153 -2.40 15.42 -3.87
N ASP A 154 -3.32 16.02 -3.13
CA ASP A 154 -4.63 15.45 -2.82
C ASP A 154 -5.52 15.23 -4.05
N ALA A 155 -5.23 15.89 -5.17
CA ALA A 155 -5.99 15.68 -6.41
C ALA A 155 -5.86 14.25 -6.95
N LEU A 156 -4.85 13.49 -6.52
CA LEU A 156 -4.70 12.06 -6.81
C LEU A 156 -5.94 11.25 -6.40
N PHE A 157 -6.50 11.57 -5.23
CA PHE A 157 -7.61 10.83 -4.60
C PHE A 157 -8.94 11.59 -4.62
N ALA A 158 -9.02 12.69 -5.36
CA ALA A 158 -10.20 13.55 -5.39
C ALA A 158 -11.43 12.87 -6.01
N SER A 159 -11.25 11.81 -6.80
CA SER A 159 -12.34 11.10 -7.47
C SER A 159 -12.02 9.61 -7.65
N CYS A 160 -13.05 8.77 -7.75
CA CYS A 160 -12.85 7.35 -8.06
C CYS A 160 -12.04 7.14 -9.37
N PRO A 161 -12.33 7.84 -10.49
CA PRO A 161 -11.54 7.67 -11.72
C PRO A 161 -10.07 8.06 -11.56
N SER A 162 -9.77 9.16 -10.85
CA SER A 162 -8.38 9.58 -10.63
C SER A 162 -7.62 8.58 -9.77
N THR A 163 -8.27 8.03 -8.74
CA THR A 163 -7.71 6.96 -7.90
C THR A 163 -7.42 5.72 -8.73
N LEU A 164 -8.41 5.18 -9.46
CA LEU A 164 -8.22 3.97 -10.28
C LEU A 164 -7.15 4.15 -11.37
N ALA A 165 -7.06 5.35 -11.97
CA ALA A 165 -5.99 5.65 -12.93
C ALA A 165 -4.60 5.69 -12.26
N GLY A 166 -4.52 6.21 -11.03
CA GLY A 166 -3.30 6.19 -10.21
C GLY A 166 -2.84 4.77 -9.90
N GLU A 167 -3.76 3.93 -9.41
CA GLU A 167 -3.53 2.51 -9.12
C GLU A 167 -3.07 1.75 -10.37
N ALA A 168 -3.76 1.94 -11.50
CA ALA A 168 -3.42 1.26 -12.75
C ALA A 168 -2.00 1.61 -13.23
N GLN A 169 -1.57 2.86 -13.07
CA GLN A 169 -0.20 3.27 -13.38
C GLN A 169 0.82 2.59 -12.44
N ALA A 170 0.53 2.52 -11.14
CA ALA A 170 1.40 1.87 -10.16
C ALA A 170 1.55 0.36 -10.45
N TYR A 171 0.45 -0.35 -10.70
CA TYR A 171 0.51 -1.76 -11.11
C TYR A 171 1.21 -1.97 -12.45
N ARG A 172 1.07 -1.05 -13.41
CA ARG A 172 1.82 -1.12 -14.67
C ARG A 172 3.33 -1.06 -14.40
N ALA A 173 3.79 -0.12 -13.58
CA ALA A 173 5.20 -0.01 -13.22
C ALA A 173 5.69 -1.25 -12.46
N GLN A 174 4.90 -1.74 -11.49
CA GLN A 174 5.20 -2.96 -10.74
C GLN A 174 5.35 -4.19 -11.65
N ASN A 175 4.44 -4.38 -12.60
CA ASN A 175 4.48 -5.50 -13.53
C ASN A 175 5.66 -5.38 -14.52
N LEU A 176 6.03 -4.17 -14.95
CA LEU A 176 7.22 -3.95 -15.77
C LEU A 176 8.51 -4.27 -15.01
N TYR A 177 8.58 -3.92 -13.72
CA TYR A 177 9.70 -4.27 -12.85
C TYR A 177 9.85 -5.78 -12.72
N GLN A 178 8.76 -6.48 -12.40
CA GLN A 178 8.74 -7.95 -12.31
C GLN A 178 9.17 -8.61 -13.62
N ALA A 179 8.64 -8.14 -14.76
CA ALA A 179 9.02 -8.66 -16.07
C ALA A 179 10.52 -8.47 -16.37
N HIS A 180 11.10 -7.32 -15.98
CA HIS A 180 12.54 -7.07 -16.14
C HIS A 180 13.38 -8.12 -15.39
N PHE A 181 12.98 -8.46 -14.17
CA PHE A 181 13.64 -9.48 -13.35
C PHE A 181 13.11 -10.90 -13.57
N ARG A 182 12.38 -11.14 -14.66
CA ARG A 182 11.84 -12.44 -15.10
C ARG A 182 10.95 -13.12 -14.05
N GLN A 183 10.25 -12.32 -13.26
CA GLN A 183 9.17 -12.77 -12.41
C GLN A 183 7.88 -12.80 -13.23
N TRP A 184 7.23 -13.96 -13.30
CA TRP A 184 6.05 -14.19 -14.15
C TRP A 184 4.72 -13.98 -13.44
N GLN A 185 4.75 -13.36 -12.25
CA GLN A 185 3.54 -12.98 -11.53
C GLN A 185 2.95 -11.70 -12.11
N ARG A 186 1.62 -11.60 -12.07
CA ARG A 186 0.89 -10.41 -12.51
C ARG A 186 0.09 -9.84 -11.34
N MET A 187 0.38 -8.59 -11.01
CA MET A 187 -0.26 -7.86 -9.92
C MET A 187 -1.37 -6.96 -10.46
N GLY A 188 -2.37 -6.67 -9.61
CA GLY A 188 -3.45 -5.74 -9.94
C GLY A 188 -4.63 -6.34 -10.71
N GLU A 189 -4.77 -7.67 -10.77
CA GLU A 189 -5.93 -8.33 -11.42
C GLU A 189 -7.28 -7.84 -10.85
N VAL A 190 -7.32 -7.46 -9.57
CA VAL A 190 -8.51 -6.91 -8.91
C VAL A 190 -9.04 -5.65 -9.61
N LEU A 191 -8.18 -4.83 -10.22
CA LEU A 191 -8.59 -3.61 -10.92
C LEU A 191 -9.52 -3.90 -12.11
N ARG A 192 -9.49 -5.10 -12.68
CA ARG A 192 -10.40 -5.49 -13.78
C ARG A 192 -11.86 -5.53 -13.35
N PHE A 193 -12.12 -5.65 -12.05
CA PHE A 193 -13.46 -5.77 -11.49
C PHE A 193 -13.90 -4.50 -10.75
N MET A 194 -13.00 -3.52 -10.61
CA MET A 194 -13.31 -2.23 -9.99
C MET A 194 -13.93 -1.27 -11.01
N HIS A 195 -15.01 -0.63 -10.60
CA HIS A 195 -15.75 0.34 -11.40
C HIS A 195 -16.12 1.54 -10.55
N CYS A 196 -16.20 2.71 -11.17
CA CYS A 196 -16.77 3.90 -10.54
C CYS A 196 -18.27 3.96 -10.86
N ASP A 197 -19.09 4.22 -9.83
CA ASP A 197 -20.53 4.40 -10.00
C ASP A 197 -20.84 5.45 -11.08
N GLY A 198 -21.87 5.19 -11.89
CA GLY A 198 -22.32 6.11 -12.94
C GLY A 198 -21.61 6.00 -14.29
N SER A 199 -20.77 4.97 -14.52
CA SER A 199 -20.20 4.68 -15.85
C SER A 199 -21.06 3.63 -16.59
N PRO A 200 -21.88 3.99 -17.59
CA PRO A 200 -22.60 3.00 -18.37
C PRO A 200 -21.60 2.26 -19.27
N GLY A 201 -21.39 0.97 -19.03
CA GLY A 201 -20.47 0.15 -19.82
C GLY A 201 -19.01 0.60 -19.74
N GLY A 202 -18.58 1.11 -18.57
CA GLY A 202 -17.25 1.68 -18.36
C GLY A 202 -16.16 0.77 -18.94
N GLU A 203 -15.38 1.30 -19.88
CA GLU A 203 -14.21 0.59 -20.39
C GLU A 203 -13.38 0.10 -19.20
N PRO A 204 -12.96 -1.18 -19.18
CA PRO A 204 -12.08 -1.66 -18.15
C PRO A 204 -10.87 -0.74 -18.03
N VAL A 205 -10.50 -0.36 -16.81
CA VAL A 205 -9.30 0.46 -16.54
C VAL A 205 -8.04 -0.12 -17.23
N ALA A 206 -8.06 -1.43 -17.52
CA ALA A 206 -7.09 -2.14 -18.35
C ALA A 206 -6.83 -1.54 -19.75
N ARG A 207 -7.76 -0.78 -20.35
CA ARG A 207 -7.57 -0.11 -21.65
C ARG A 207 -6.94 1.28 -21.56
N LEU A 208 -6.96 1.93 -20.39
CA LEU A 208 -6.40 3.28 -20.19
C LEU A 208 -4.88 3.33 -20.34
N PHE A 209 -4.18 2.19 -20.24
CA PHE A 209 -2.73 2.12 -20.37
C PHE A 209 -2.33 0.89 -21.19
N GLY A 210 -2.65 0.90 -22.49
CA GLY A 210 -2.33 -0.15 -23.46
C GLY A 210 -0.91 -0.75 -23.35
N PRO A 211 -0.64 -1.86 -24.05
CA PRO A 211 0.58 -2.65 -23.86
C PRO A 211 1.85 -1.78 -23.94
N PRO A 212 2.91 -2.12 -23.17
CA PRO A 212 4.15 -1.36 -23.20
C PRO A 212 4.67 -1.23 -24.65
N GLY A 213 4.84 0.00 -25.11
CA GLY A 213 5.24 0.33 -26.50
C GLY A 213 4.20 1.08 -27.33
N ALA A 214 2.99 1.33 -26.81
CA ALA A 214 2.03 2.23 -27.46
C ALA A 214 2.29 3.70 -27.07
N ARG A 215 3.36 4.31 -27.62
CA ARG A 215 3.54 5.74 -27.90
C ARG A 215 4.84 5.96 -28.63
#